data_AF-A0A0A0EL76-F1
#
_entry.id   AF-A0A0A0EL76-F1
#
_cell.length_a   1.000
_cell.length_b   1.000
_cell.length_c   1.000
_cell.angle_alpha   90.00
_cell.angle_beta   90.00
_cell.angle_gamma   90.00
#
_symmetry.space_group_name_H-M   'P 1'
#
loop_
_entity.id
_entity.type
_entity.pdbx_description
1 polymer ?
#
loop_
_entity_poly.entity_id
_entity_poly.type
_entity_poly.pdbx_seq_one_letter_code
_entity_poly.pdbx_strand_id
1 'polypeptide(L)'
;MLIGVSAAGSAVAQEPTDLNTITVLAPRITYQTTRDRESAIPKKLEIAQKSAMVDYGDLDLTRTADLYTLKGRVEAAATRICGELTELFPDGTPSTTVCTRRATDDAMAQVERTARNASR
;
A
#
# COMPACT_ATOMS: atom_id res chain seq x y z
N MET A 1 19.77 8.48 53.01
CA MET A 1 18.55 8.75 52.22
C MET A 1 19.01 9.08 50.80
N LEU A 2 18.96 8.12 49.87
CA LEU A 2 19.43 8.29 48.48
C LEU A 2 18.19 8.41 47.58
N ILE A 3 18.06 9.55 46.90
CA ILE A 3 16.99 9.83 45.94
C ILE A 3 17.47 9.31 44.58
N GLY A 4 16.85 8.24 44.09
CA GLY A 4 17.03 7.76 42.72
C GLY A 4 16.11 8.53 41.79
N VAL A 5 16.68 9.32 40.88
CA VAL A 5 15.95 9.99 39.79
C VAL A 5 15.86 9.01 38.62
N SER A 6 14.65 8.51 38.36
CA SER A 6 14.34 7.73 37.16
C SER A 6 14.08 8.70 36.00
N ALA A 7 15.04 8.83 35.08
CA ALA A 7 14.82 9.54 33.83
C ALA A 7 13.91 8.68 32.93
N ALA A 8 12.64 9.07 32.83
CA ALA A 8 11.73 8.58 31.80
C ALA A 8 12.24 9.12 30.45
N GLY A 9 12.99 8.29 29.72
CA GLY A 9 13.31 8.55 28.33
C GLY A 9 12.01 8.52 27.53
N SER A 10 11.48 9.69 27.18
CA SER A 10 10.42 9.80 26.19
C SER A 10 10.91 9.15 24.91
N ALA A 11 10.34 8.01 24.56
CA ALA A 11 10.43 7.48 23.21
C ALA A 11 9.80 8.54 22.29
N VAL A 12 10.65 9.34 21.64
CA VAL A 12 10.25 10.09 20.45
C VAL A 12 9.82 9.05 19.43
N ALA A 13 8.51 8.82 19.33
CA ALA A 13 7.93 8.32 18.11
C ALA A 13 8.42 9.27 17.02
N GLN A 14 9.29 8.78 16.14
CA GLN A 14 9.70 9.53 14.97
C GLN A 14 8.42 9.84 14.21
N GLU A 15 7.97 11.10 14.28
CA GLU A 15 6.93 11.58 13.38
C GLU A 15 7.41 11.21 11.97
N PRO A 16 6.56 10.58 11.14
CA PRO A 16 6.95 10.29 9.78
C PRO A 16 7.31 11.64 9.17
N THR A 17 8.60 11.82 8.93
CA THR A 17 9.15 12.94 8.18
C THR A 17 8.29 13.09 6.94
N ASP A 18 7.98 14.32 6.52
CA ASP A 18 7.34 14.61 5.23
C ASP A 18 7.99 13.78 4.11
N LEU A 19 7.48 12.58 3.88
CA LEU A 19 7.93 11.69 2.85
C LEU A 19 6.92 11.92 1.75
N ASN A 20 7.35 12.66 0.74
CA ASN A 20 6.64 12.93 -0.50
C ASN A 20 6.31 11.60 -1.20
N THR A 21 5.37 10.83 -0.63
CA THR A 21 5.08 9.46 -0.98
C THR A 21 3.58 9.20 -1.03
N ILE A 22 3.16 8.41 -2.01
CA ILE A 22 1.81 7.86 -2.13
C ILE A 22 1.87 6.38 -1.80
N THR A 23 0.97 5.90 -0.94
CA THR A 23 0.90 4.48 -0.61
C THR A 23 -0.14 3.78 -1.49
N VAL A 24 0.29 2.78 -2.25
CA VAL A 24 -0.58 1.91 -3.04
C VAL A 24 -0.80 0.62 -2.27
N LEU A 25 -2.06 0.23 -2.04
CA LEU A 25 -2.43 -0.97 -1.30
C LEU A 25 -3.24 -1.92 -2.19
N ALA A 26 -2.88 -3.21 -2.16
CA ALA A 26 -3.55 -4.25 -2.93
C ALA A 26 -3.91 -5.44 -2.03
N PRO A 27 -5.21 -5.70 -1.78
CA PRO A 27 -5.66 -6.91 -1.09
C PRO A 27 -5.92 -8.06 -2.08
N ARG A 28 -5.68 -9.30 -1.64
CA ARG A 28 -6.08 -10.54 -2.33
C ARG A 28 -6.57 -11.58 -1.33
N ILE A 29 -7.83 -11.96 -1.47
CA ILE A 29 -8.50 -13.01 -0.71
C ILE A 29 -8.17 -14.37 -1.32
N THR A 30 -7.66 -15.29 -0.52
CA THR A 30 -7.30 -16.66 -0.93
C THR A 30 -7.89 -17.67 0.05
N TYR A 31 -7.99 -18.92 -0.39
CA TYR A 31 -8.44 -20.03 0.42
C TYR A 31 -7.30 -21.03 0.60
N GLN A 32 -6.91 -21.31 1.84
CA GLN A 32 -5.97 -22.39 2.13
C GLN A 32 -6.71 -23.69 2.40
N THR A 33 -6.35 -24.73 1.65
CA THR A 33 -6.70 -26.12 2.00
C THR A 33 -5.64 -26.61 2.98
N THR A 34 -5.95 -26.67 4.27
CA THR A 34 -5.11 -27.42 5.20
C THR A 34 -5.10 -28.88 4.73
N ARG A 35 -3.90 -29.45 4.51
CA ARG A 35 -3.72 -30.87 4.15
C ARG A 35 -4.05 -31.77 5.35
N ASP A 36 -5.26 -31.69 5.87
CA ASP A 36 -5.83 -32.80 6.60
C ASP A 36 -6.31 -33.76 5.52
N ARG A 37 -5.74 -34.97 5.48
CA ARG A 37 -5.96 -36.02 4.46
C ARG A 37 -7.43 -36.47 4.29
N GLU A 38 -8.39 -35.77 4.89
CA GLU A 38 -9.76 -36.21 5.12
C GLU A 38 -10.83 -35.18 4.69
N SER A 39 -10.46 -33.99 4.19
CA SER A 39 -11.46 -33.00 3.74
C SER A 39 -11.04 -32.23 2.49
N ALA A 40 -11.87 -32.35 1.44
CA ALA A 40 -11.76 -31.60 0.19
C ALA A 40 -12.29 -30.15 0.28
N ILE A 41 -12.67 -29.68 1.48
CA ILE A 41 -13.24 -28.35 1.69
C ILE A 41 -12.12 -27.39 2.12
N PRO A 42 -11.91 -26.26 1.43
CA PRO A 42 -10.99 -25.22 1.90
C PRO A 42 -11.48 -24.67 3.24
N LYS A 43 -10.69 -24.87 4.31
CA LYS A 43 -11.11 -24.56 5.69
C LYS A 43 -10.70 -23.16 6.17
N LYS A 44 -9.81 -22.44 5.47
CA LYS A 44 -9.30 -21.16 5.95
C LYS A 44 -9.30 -20.08 4.87
N LEU A 45 -10.07 -19.02 5.12
CA LEU A 45 -9.99 -17.76 4.38
C LEU A 45 -8.75 -16.99 4.84
N GLU A 46 -7.91 -16.56 3.91
CA GLU A 46 -6.79 -15.66 4.20
C GLU A 46 -6.86 -14.42 3.31
N ILE A 47 -6.54 -13.26 3.89
CA ILE A 47 -6.42 -12.01 3.15
C ILE A 47 -4.93 -11.70 3.08
N ALA A 48 -4.33 -11.92 1.92
CA ALA A 48 -2.99 -11.45 1.61
C ALA A 48 -3.05 -9.98 1.21
N GLN A 49 -2.00 -9.23 1.54
CA GLN A 49 -1.89 -7.83 1.17
C GLN A 49 -0.46 -7.51 0.76
N LYS A 50 -0.32 -6.67 -0.26
CA LYS A 50 0.94 -5.99 -0.59
C LYS A 50 0.74 -4.50 -0.62
N SER A 51 1.81 -3.77 -0.33
CA SER A 51 1.89 -2.32 -0.42
C SER A 51 3.11 -1.89 -1.24
N ALA A 52 3.00 -0.73 -1.87
CA ALA A 52 4.12 -0.04 -2.50
C ALA A 52 4.07 1.44 -2.14
N MET A 53 5.23 2.03 -1.89
CA MET A 53 5.39 3.48 -1.76
C MET A 53 5.84 4.05 -3.11
N VAL A 54 5.18 5.11 -3.55
CA VAL A 54 5.50 5.85 -4.77
C VAL A 54 6.02 7.22 -4.37
N ASP A 55 7.31 7.43 -4.53
CA ASP A 55 7.96 8.71 -4.28
C ASP A 55 7.60 9.73 -5.37
N TYR A 56 7.34 10.96 -4.94
CA TYR A 56 7.12 12.14 -5.76
C TYR A 56 7.99 13.32 -5.32
N GLY A 57 9.04 13.09 -4.54
CA GLY A 57 9.93 14.15 -4.03
C GLY A 57 10.63 14.95 -5.14
N ASP A 58 10.75 14.35 -6.32
CA ASP A 58 11.32 14.95 -7.52
C ASP A 58 10.31 15.70 -8.41
N LEU A 59 9.02 15.73 -8.03
CA LEU A 59 7.94 16.27 -8.86
C LEU A 59 7.38 17.58 -8.28
N ASP A 60 7.16 18.56 -9.17
CA ASP A 60 6.40 19.77 -8.82
C ASP A 60 4.91 19.56 -9.14
N LEU A 61 4.13 19.27 -8.10
CA LEU A 61 2.70 18.95 -8.26
C LEU A 61 1.82 20.12 -8.70
N THR A 62 2.37 21.34 -8.79
CA THR A 62 1.67 22.47 -9.44
C THR A 62 1.71 22.37 -10.96
N ARG A 63 2.63 21.59 -11.52
CA ARG A 63 2.78 21.35 -12.95
C ARG A 63 1.95 20.14 -13.38
N THR A 64 1.08 20.36 -14.36
CA THR A 64 0.23 19.31 -14.94
C THR A 64 1.04 18.10 -15.43
N ALA A 65 2.20 18.32 -16.05
CA ALA A 65 3.05 17.24 -16.56
C ALA A 65 3.60 16.33 -15.43
N ASP A 66 4.00 16.93 -14.31
CA ASP A 66 4.54 16.22 -13.16
C ASP A 66 3.42 15.48 -12.42
N LEU A 67 2.20 16.05 -12.38
CA LEU A 67 1.01 15.35 -11.89
C LEU A 67 0.68 14.11 -12.74
N TYR A 68 0.76 14.20 -14.08
CA TYR A 68 0.59 13.03 -14.95
C TYR A 68 1.68 11.98 -14.73
N THR A 69 2.91 12.41 -14.47
CA THR A 69 4.03 11.51 -14.14
C THR A 69 3.74 10.74 -12.86
N LEU A 70 3.28 11.42 -11.79
CA LEU A 70 2.90 10.77 -10.54
C LEU A 70 1.77 9.75 -10.75
N LYS A 71 0.73 10.12 -11.52
CA LYS A 71 -0.37 9.21 -11.86
C LYS A 71 0.13 7.93 -12.53
N GLY A 72 1.02 8.06 -13.51
CA GLY A 72 1.63 6.89 -14.17
C GLY A 72 2.45 6.03 -13.22
N ARG A 73 3.20 6.62 -12.28
CA ARG A 73 3.95 5.88 -11.26
C ARG A 73 3.03 5.08 -10.34
N VAL A 74 1.89 5.65 -9.96
CA VAL A 74 0.86 4.96 -9.16
C VAL A 74 0.28 3.76 -9.90
N GLU A 75 -0.09 3.92 -11.17
CA GLU A 75 -0.62 2.83 -12.00
C GLU A 75 0.40 1.69 -12.19
N ALA A 76 1.67 2.04 -12.41
CA ALA A 76 2.75 1.07 -12.53
C ALA A 76 2.97 0.30 -11.22
N ALA A 77 2.96 0.99 -10.08
CA ALA A 77 3.08 0.36 -8.77
C ALA A 77 1.91 -0.57 -8.46
N ALA A 78 0.66 -0.15 -8.74
CA ALA A 78 -0.54 -0.97 -8.60
C ALA A 78 -0.45 -2.25 -9.46
N THR A 79 -0.08 -2.11 -10.73
CA THR A 79 0.09 -3.23 -11.65
C THR A 79 1.12 -4.22 -11.14
N ARG A 80 2.27 -3.72 -10.67
CA ARG A 80 3.34 -4.56 -10.13
C ARG A 80 2.90 -5.36 -8.92
N ILE A 81 2.37 -4.71 -7.87
CA ILE A 81 2.01 -5.42 -6.63
C ILE A 81 0.83 -6.37 -6.81
N CYS A 82 -0.13 -6.05 -7.70
CA CYS A 82 -1.22 -6.96 -8.04
C CYS A 82 -0.74 -8.14 -8.88
N GLY A 83 0.25 -7.95 -9.76
CA GLY A 83 0.92 -9.03 -10.49
C GLY A 83 1.62 -10.00 -9.54
N GLU A 84 2.45 -9.47 -8.62
CA GLU A 84 3.12 -10.25 -7.58
C GLU A 84 2.11 -11.04 -6.72
N LEU A 85 0.97 -10.46 -6.37
CA LEU A 85 -0.08 -11.16 -5.63
C LEU A 85 -0.74 -12.28 -6.45
N THR A 86 -0.90 -12.12 -7.76
CA THR A 86 -1.42 -13.16 -8.64
C THR A 86 -0.43 -14.32 -8.77
N GLU A 87 0.86 -14.05 -8.84
CA GLU A 87 1.89 -15.10 -8.86
C GLU A 87 1.89 -15.92 -7.56
N LEU A 88 1.74 -15.26 -6.41
CA LEU A 88 1.69 -15.92 -5.10
C LEU A 88 0.36 -16.66 -4.85
N PHE A 89 -0.75 -16.11 -5.35
CA PHE A 89 -2.10 -16.61 -5.08
C PHE A 89 -2.92 -16.63 -6.38
N PRO A 90 -2.62 -17.54 -7.33
CA PRO A 90 -3.25 -17.55 -8.65
C PRO A 90 -4.77 -17.68 -8.59
N ASP A 91 -5.27 -18.51 -7.67
CA ASP A 91 -6.70 -18.75 -7.45
C ASP A 91 -7.38 -17.72 -6.53
N GLY A 92 -6.63 -16.70 -6.09
CA GLY A 92 -7.13 -15.64 -5.23
C GLY A 92 -8.06 -14.65 -5.96
N THR A 93 -8.93 -14.00 -5.19
CA THR A 93 -9.85 -12.95 -5.66
C THR A 93 -9.49 -11.61 -5.01
N PRO A 94 -9.72 -10.46 -5.66
CA PRO A 94 -10.26 -10.29 -7.01
C PRO A 94 -9.22 -10.64 -8.10
N SER A 95 -9.66 -10.66 -9.36
CA SER A 95 -8.75 -10.83 -10.51
C SER A 95 -7.71 -9.70 -10.57
N THR A 96 -6.57 -9.95 -11.23
CA THR A 96 -5.48 -8.97 -11.35
C THR A 96 -5.97 -7.61 -11.88
N THR A 97 -6.81 -7.61 -12.91
CA THR A 97 -7.37 -6.38 -13.50
C THR A 97 -8.20 -5.58 -12.50
N VAL A 98 -9.04 -6.26 -11.72
CA VAL A 98 -9.87 -5.60 -10.70
C VAL A 98 -9.01 -5.13 -9.52
N CYS A 99 -8.00 -5.90 -9.13
CA CYS A 99 -7.00 -5.50 -8.14
C CYS A 99 -6.30 -4.21 -8.57
N THR A 100 -5.71 -4.18 -9.77
CA THR A 100 -4.98 -3.02 -10.30
C THR A 100 -5.87 -1.79 -10.33
N ARG A 101 -7.08 -1.91 -10.89
CA ARG A 101 -8.02 -0.79 -10.96
C ARG A 101 -8.33 -0.22 -9.58
N ARG A 102 -8.68 -1.06 -8.61
CA ARG A 102 -9.04 -0.60 -7.25
C ARG A 102 -7.84 0.03 -6.53
N ALA A 103 -6.68 -0.61 -6.59
CA ALA A 103 -5.46 -0.10 -5.98
C ALA A 103 -5.05 1.26 -6.59
N THR A 104 -5.22 1.42 -7.91
CA THR A 104 -5.04 2.71 -8.59
C THR A 104 -6.07 3.73 -8.09
N ASP A 105 -7.36 3.44 -8.16
CA ASP A 105 -8.44 4.37 -7.78
C ASP A 105 -8.25 4.88 -6.33
N ASP A 106 -7.92 3.99 -5.39
CA ASP A 106 -7.68 4.31 -3.98
C ASP A 106 -6.43 5.21 -3.80
N ALA A 107 -5.36 4.94 -4.55
CA ALA A 107 -4.14 5.72 -4.51
C ALA A 107 -4.30 7.08 -5.22
N MET A 108 -5.10 7.15 -6.28
CA MET A 108 -5.39 8.41 -7.00
C MET A 108 -6.10 9.42 -6.09
N ALA A 109 -6.93 8.96 -5.16
CA ALA A 109 -7.51 9.84 -4.15
C ALA A 109 -6.45 10.52 -3.27
N GLN A 110 -5.30 9.86 -3.01
CA GLN A 110 -4.16 10.47 -2.32
C GLN A 110 -3.42 11.47 -3.23
N VAL A 111 -3.22 11.12 -4.50
CA VAL A 111 -2.61 12.02 -5.50
C VAL A 111 -3.38 13.33 -5.59
N GLU A 112 -4.71 13.26 -5.71
CA GLU A 112 -5.55 14.45 -5.78
C GLU A 112 -5.52 15.31 -4.52
N ARG A 113 -5.52 14.68 -3.33
CA ARG A 113 -5.37 15.42 -2.07
C ARG A 113 -4.03 16.14 -2.02
N THR A 114 -2.96 15.46 -2.41
CA THR A 114 -1.60 16.02 -2.41
C THR A 114 -1.48 17.17 -3.40
N ALA A 115 -1.98 17.01 -4.62
CA ALA A 115 -1.98 18.06 -5.64
C ALA A 115 -2.77 19.31 -5.18
N ARG A 116 -3.95 19.13 -4.58
CA ARG A 116 -4.73 20.24 -4.02
C ARG A 116 -4.01 20.98 -2.91
N ASN A 117 -3.20 20.28 -2.11
CA ASN A 117 -2.41 20.90 -1.03
C ASN A 117 -1.20 21.65 -1.58
N ALA A 118 -0.58 21.16 -2.65
CA ALA A 118 0.56 21.82 -3.29
C ALA A 118 0.21 23.14 -3.99
N SER A 119 -1.05 23.33 -4.41
CA SER A 119 -1.52 24.57 -5.04
C SER A 119 -1.99 25.66 -4.07
N ARG A 120 -1.93 25.44 -2.76
CA ARG A 120 -2.35 26.41 -1.73
C ARG A 120 -1.17 27.25 -1.27
#